data_AF-A0A3C0LA25-F1
#
_entry.id   AF-A0A3C0LA25-F1
#
_cell.length_a   1.000
_cell.length_b   1.000
_cell.length_c   1.000
_cell.angle_alpha   90.00
_cell.angle_beta   90.00
_cell.angle_gamma   90.00
#
_symmetry.space_group_name_H-M   'P 1'
#
loop_
_entity.id
_entity.type
_entity.pdbx_description
1 polymer ?
#
loop_
_entity_poly.entity_id
_entity_poly.type
_entity_poly.pdbx_seq_one_letter_code
_entity_poly.pdbx_strand_id
1 'polypeptide(L)'
;MDPIAFNKTFDSTLLANNGYYLKLHGSTNWQYCSNSNCDANNKILISEGDRCGRCFKRLNRLIIPPIINKQYKTYPFIEKLWTLAFLQLDSAQEVVIWGYRLPPTDFYSNWLLSKTSRNVKKVSIVNPDCILPGKWKDNRLNIKNFLKPFYDIYGEKKIVLYKNYQNYLRGRRIK
;
A
#
# COMPACT_ATOMS: atom_id res chain seq x y z
N MET A 1 18.42 3.63 -24.11
CA MET A 1 17.62 2.98 -23.06
C MET A 1 16.26 3.65 -23.06
N ASP A 2 15.25 3.00 -23.63
CA ASP A 2 13.92 3.56 -23.74
C ASP A 2 13.32 3.79 -22.35
N PRO A 3 12.80 5.00 -22.05
CA PRO A 3 12.00 5.21 -20.87
C PRO A 3 10.73 4.39 -21.08
N ILE A 4 10.69 3.23 -20.40
CA ILE A 4 9.61 2.25 -20.38
C ILE A 4 8.29 2.95 -20.68
N ALA A 5 7.80 2.72 -21.89
CA ALA A 5 6.50 3.17 -22.33
C ALA A 5 5.47 2.62 -21.33
N PHE A 6 5.04 3.48 -20.42
CA PHE A 6 3.94 3.26 -19.47
C PHE A 6 2.59 3.03 -20.18
N ASN A 7 2.60 3.03 -21.52
CA ASN A 7 1.52 2.70 -22.45
C ASN A 7 1.52 1.24 -22.91
N LYS A 8 2.44 0.38 -22.44
CA LYS A 8 2.11 -1.06 -22.38
C LYS A 8 1.04 -1.20 -21.30
N THR A 9 -0.19 -1.02 -21.75
CA THR A 9 -1.43 -1.51 -21.17
C THR A 9 -1.14 -2.59 -20.15
N PHE A 10 -1.56 -2.35 -18.91
CA PHE A 10 -1.62 -3.33 -17.84
C PHE A 10 -2.42 -4.53 -18.36
N ASP A 11 -1.76 -5.45 -19.07
CA ASP A 11 -2.32 -6.72 -19.49
C ASP A 11 -2.52 -7.51 -18.20
N SER A 12 -3.79 -7.63 -17.79
CA SER A 12 -4.21 -8.35 -16.59
C SER A 12 -3.65 -9.78 -16.56
N THR A 13 -3.44 -10.38 -17.73
CA THR A 13 -2.89 -11.74 -17.90
C THR A 13 -1.41 -11.80 -17.55
N LEU A 14 -0.61 -10.83 -17.99
CA LEU A 14 0.82 -10.74 -17.69
C LEU A 14 1.06 -10.44 -16.20
N LEU A 15 0.20 -9.59 -15.62
CA LEU A 15 0.24 -9.22 -14.20
C LEU A 15 -0.17 -10.36 -13.27
N ALA A 16 -1.10 -11.21 -13.71
CA ALA A 16 -1.53 -12.38 -12.96
C ALA A 16 -0.41 -13.42 -12.79
N ASN A 17 0.47 -13.55 -13.79
CA ASN A 17 1.51 -14.60 -13.79
C ASN A 17 2.78 -14.22 -13.00
N ASN A 18 3.14 -12.93 -12.94
CA ASN A 18 4.41 -12.49 -12.32
C ASN A 18 4.22 -11.70 -11.01
N GLY A 19 2.98 -11.36 -10.66
CA GLY A 19 2.69 -10.41 -9.59
C GLY A 19 3.15 -8.99 -9.94
N TYR A 20 2.74 -8.02 -9.12
CA TYR A 20 3.12 -6.62 -9.31
C TYR A 20 3.23 -5.90 -7.97
N TYR A 21 4.00 -4.81 -7.96
CA TYR A 21 4.27 -4.02 -6.76
C TYR A 21 3.80 -2.59 -6.94
N LEU A 22 2.75 -2.20 -6.20
CA LEU A 22 2.17 -0.86 -6.26
C LEU A 22 2.68 0.00 -5.10
N LYS A 23 3.39 1.08 -5.42
CA LYS A 23 3.87 2.07 -4.44
C LYS A 23 2.82 3.17 -4.21
N LEU A 24 1.79 2.86 -3.42
CA LEU A 24 0.63 3.75 -3.21
C LEU A 24 0.95 5.13 -2.59
N HIS A 25 2.07 5.25 -1.90
CA HIS A 25 2.55 6.49 -1.29
C HIS A 25 3.70 7.15 -2.06
N GLY A 26 3.97 6.68 -3.29
CA GLY A 26 5.12 7.13 -4.06
C GLY A 26 6.42 6.46 -3.61
N SER A 27 7.55 7.10 -3.91
CA SER A 27 8.88 6.55 -3.62
C SER A 27 9.87 7.68 -3.38
N THR A 28 10.90 7.43 -2.58
CA THR A 28 11.96 8.41 -2.28
C THR A 28 12.77 8.82 -3.52
N ASN A 29 12.84 7.92 -4.50
CA ASN A 29 13.50 8.13 -5.79
C ASN A 29 12.53 8.48 -6.93
N TRP A 30 11.26 8.75 -6.64
CA TRP A 30 10.31 9.20 -7.64
C TRP A 30 10.28 10.73 -7.67
N GLN A 31 10.39 11.27 -8.87
CA GLN A 31 10.33 12.68 -9.13
C GLN A 31 9.28 12.99 -10.21
N TYR A 32 8.81 14.23 -10.25
CA TYR A 32 7.94 14.71 -11.32
C TYR A 32 8.25 16.16 -11.69
N CYS A 33 7.95 16.52 -12.94
CA CYS A 33 8.05 17.88 -13.42
C CYS A 33 6.72 18.62 -13.22
N SER A 34 6.72 19.71 -12.45
CA SER A 34 5.52 20.53 -12.20
C SER A 34 5.23 21.54 -13.32
N ASN A 35 6.08 21.60 -14.35
CA ASN A 35 5.90 22.50 -15.49
C ASN A 35 4.79 21.97 -16.41
N SER A 36 3.62 22.60 -16.43
CA SER A 36 2.48 22.17 -17.27
C SER A 36 2.80 22.12 -18.76
N ASN A 37 3.74 22.94 -19.23
CA ASN A 37 4.14 23.02 -20.64
C ASN A 37 5.29 22.05 -21.00
N CYS A 38 5.68 21.14 -20.09
CA CYS A 38 6.73 20.17 -20.32
C CYS A 38 6.14 18.80 -20.63
N ASP A 39 6.66 18.10 -21.63
CA ASP A 39 6.24 16.74 -21.96
C ASP A 39 6.51 15.70 -20.85
N ALA A 40 7.37 16.04 -19.89
CA ALA A 40 7.63 15.24 -18.70
C ALA A 40 6.60 15.50 -17.57
N ASN A 41 5.69 16.45 -17.74
CA ASN A 41 4.59 16.69 -16.81
C ASN A 41 3.70 15.44 -16.69
N ASN A 42 3.17 15.18 -15.50
CA ASN A 42 2.36 14.00 -15.16
C ASN A 42 3.05 12.63 -15.34
N LYS A 43 4.37 12.60 -15.56
CA LYS A 43 5.16 11.37 -15.62
C LYS A 43 6.02 11.22 -14.37
N ILE A 44 6.25 9.97 -13.97
CA ILE A 44 7.28 9.65 -12.98
C ILE A 44 8.62 9.63 -13.68
N LEU A 45 9.56 10.34 -13.08
CA LEU A 45 10.97 10.34 -13.44
C LEU A 45 11.74 9.65 -12.31
N ILE A 46 12.63 8.74 -12.70
CA ILE A 46 13.61 8.13 -11.80
C ILE A 46 14.95 8.72 -12.21
N SER A 47 15.44 9.68 -11.44
CA SER A 47 16.69 10.38 -11.70
C SER A 47 17.35 10.73 -10.38
N GLU A 48 18.68 10.78 -10.39
CA GLU A 48 19.47 11.27 -9.26
C GLU A 48 19.63 12.80 -9.30
N GLY A 49 19.40 13.42 -10.47
CA GLY A 49 19.46 14.87 -10.66
C GLY A 49 18.23 15.60 -10.10
N ASP A 50 18.41 16.87 -9.75
CA ASP A 50 17.34 17.73 -9.23
C ASP A 50 16.63 18.54 -10.33
N ARG A 51 17.03 18.39 -11.60
CA ARG A 51 16.49 19.12 -12.76
C ARG A 51 15.92 18.19 -13.82
N CYS A 52 14.86 18.67 -14.47
CA CYS A 52 14.19 17.95 -15.55
C CYS A 52 15.09 17.94 -16.80
N GLY A 53 15.38 16.77 -17.35
CA GLY A 53 16.17 16.63 -18.59
C GLY A 53 15.51 17.17 -19.86
N ARG A 54 14.26 17.66 -19.79
CA ARG A 54 13.55 18.26 -20.94
C ARG A 54 13.45 19.78 -20.86
N CYS A 55 13.03 20.31 -19.72
CA CYS A 55 12.78 21.75 -19.55
C CYS A 55 13.69 22.41 -18.50
N PHE A 56 14.67 21.69 -17.95
CA PHE A 56 15.69 22.14 -16.99
C PHE A 56 15.18 22.77 -15.68
N LYS A 57 13.86 22.83 -15.48
CA LYS A 57 13.23 23.23 -14.22
C LYS A 57 13.47 22.19 -13.13
N ARG A 58 13.46 22.64 -11.88
CA ARG A 58 13.63 21.79 -10.69
C ARG A 58 12.53 20.72 -10.63
N LEU A 59 12.93 19.49 -10.36
CA LEU A 59 12.05 18.37 -10.12
C LEU A 59 11.57 18.34 -8.67
N ASN A 60 10.33 17.90 -8.48
CA ASN A 60 9.74 17.72 -7.17
C ASN A 60 9.69 16.23 -6.84
N ARG A 61 9.91 15.87 -5.57
CA ARG A 61 9.81 14.47 -5.12
C ARG A 61 8.35 14.07 -5.00
N LEU A 62 8.01 12.88 -5.50
CA LEU A 62 6.67 12.30 -5.39
C LEU A 62 6.63 11.32 -4.21
N ILE A 63 6.44 11.88 -3.02
CA ILE A 63 6.12 11.14 -1.79
C ILE A 63 4.82 11.72 -1.26
N ILE A 64 3.82 10.86 -1.03
CA ILE A 64 2.54 11.26 -0.47
C ILE A 64 2.45 10.71 0.95
N PRO A 65 2.76 11.51 1.98
CA PRO A 65 2.71 11.05 3.36
C PRO A 65 1.27 10.65 3.74
N PRO A 66 1.05 9.70 4.67
CA PRO A 66 -0.27 9.26 5.18
C PRO A 66 -0.96 10.32 6.05
N ILE A 67 -1.28 11.48 5.46
CA ILE A 67 -2.02 12.60 6.08
C ILE A 67 -3.43 12.77 5.48
N ILE A 68 -4.26 13.57 6.15
CA ILE A 68 -5.70 13.78 5.87
C ILE A 68 -5.92 14.58 4.57
N ASN A 69 -5.21 15.71 4.42
CA ASN A 69 -5.37 16.66 3.31
C ASN A 69 -4.51 16.31 2.09
N LYS A 70 -4.54 15.04 1.65
CA LYS A 70 -3.78 14.64 0.45
C LYS A 70 -4.50 15.07 -0.81
N GLN A 71 -3.81 15.80 -1.67
CA GLN A 71 -4.29 16.11 -3.01
C GLN A 71 -3.96 14.96 -3.99
N TYR A 72 -4.60 13.81 -3.86
CA TYR A 72 -4.40 12.70 -4.82
C TYR A 72 -4.76 13.10 -6.25
N LYS A 73 -5.75 13.98 -6.40
CA LYS A 73 -6.17 14.58 -7.68
C LYS A 73 -5.09 15.44 -8.34
N THR A 74 -4.10 15.91 -7.59
CA THR A 74 -2.96 16.67 -8.15
C THR A 74 -1.98 15.74 -8.88
N TYR A 75 -2.06 14.42 -8.68
CA TYR A 75 -1.13 13.45 -9.25
C TYR A 75 -1.89 12.30 -9.96
N PRO A 76 -2.25 12.46 -11.24
CA PRO A 76 -3.00 11.45 -12.01
C PRO A 76 -2.36 10.05 -11.97
N PHE A 77 -1.04 9.97 -11.83
CA PHE A 77 -0.34 8.70 -11.70
C PHE A 77 -0.69 7.95 -10.41
N ILE A 78 -0.75 8.66 -9.28
CA ILE A 78 -1.04 8.04 -7.99
C ILE A 78 -2.48 7.56 -7.96
N GLU A 79 -3.40 8.37 -8.48
CA GLU A 79 -4.81 7.96 -8.63
C GLU A 79 -4.92 6.62 -9.37
N LYS A 80 -4.22 6.46 -10.50
CA LYS A 80 -4.17 5.18 -11.24
C LYS A 80 -3.67 4.02 -10.39
N LEU A 81 -2.61 4.21 -9.58
CA LEU A 81 -2.12 3.16 -8.69
C LEU A 81 -3.17 2.75 -7.65
N TRP A 82 -3.90 3.72 -7.08
CA TRP A 82 -4.96 3.44 -6.11
C TRP A 82 -6.15 2.73 -6.76
N THR A 83 -6.54 3.11 -7.98
CA THR A 83 -7.55 2.38 -8.76
C THR A 83 -7.13 0.93 -9.00
N LEU A 84 -5.86 0.70 -9.36
CA LEU A 84 -5.35 -0.67 -9.55
C LEU A 84 -5.38 -1.47 -8.24
N ALA A 85 -4.93 -0.88 -7.13
CA ALA A 85 -5.01 -1.55 -5.83
C ALA A 85 -6.44 -1.89 -5.44
N PHE A 86 -7.40 -0.99 -5.73
CA PHE A 86 -8.82 -1.24 -5.51
C PHE A 86 -9.31 -2.47 -6.28
N LEU A 87 -9.11 -2.49 -7.61
CA LEU A 87 -9.60 -3.59 -8.45
C LEU A 87 -9.04 -4.95 -7.99
N GLN A 88 -7.79 -4.95 -7.55
CA GLN A 88 -7.08 -6.16 -7.18
C GLN A 88 -7.51 -6.66 -5.80
N LEU A 89 -7.63 -5.76 -4.81
CA LEU A 89 -8.15 -6.10 -3.50
C LEU A 89 -9.63 -6.50 -3.56
N ASP A 90 -10.43 -5.88 -4.42
CA ASP A 90 -11.85 -6.22 -4.58
C ASP A 90 -12.05 -7.66 -5.08
N SER A 91 -11.16 -8.13 -5.95
CA SER A 91 -11.15 -9.52 -6.43
C SER A 91 -10.50 -10.52 -5.48
N ALA A 92 -9.81 -10.07 -4.43
CA ALA A 92 -8.99 -10.91 -3.58
C ALA A 92 -9.82 -11.76 -2.61
N GLN A 93 -9.53 -13.06 -2.53
CA GLN A 93 -10.12 -13.96 -1.54
C GLN A 93 -9.28 -14.11 -0.27
N GLU A 94 -7.97 -13.89 -0.38
CA GLU A 94 -7.03 -13.88 0.74
C GLU A 94 -6.21 -12.60 0.72
N VAL A 95 -6.09 -11.95 1.88
CA VAL A 95 -5.28 -10.74 2.06
C VAL A 95 -4.23 -11.01 3.13
N VAL A 96 -2.98 -10.63 2.85
CA VAL A 96 -1.89 -10.68 3.82
C VAL A 96 -1.48 -9.25 4.17
N ILE A 97 -1.60 -8.89 5.45
CA ILE A 97 -1.20 -7.59 5.98
C ILE A 97 0.07 -7.80 6.78
N TRP A 98 1.19 -7.25 6.32
CA TRP A 98 2.49 -7.46 6.94
C TRP A 98 3.11 -6.13 7.37
N GLY A 99 3.37 -5.98 8.68
CA GLY A 99 4.12 -4.85 9.23
C GLY A 99 3.37 -3.52 9.21
N TYR A 100 2.05 -3.54 9.06
CA TYR A 100 1.21 -2.36 8.97
C TYR A 100 0.18 -2.33 10.11
N ARG A 101 -0.01 -1.15 10.73
CA ARG A 101 -0.90 -0.96 11.89
C ARG A 101 -2.24 -0.31 11.57
N LEU A 102 -2.45 0.11 10.32
CA LEU A 102 -3.63 0.87 9.90
C LEU A 102 -3.92 2.04 10.86
N PRO A 103 -3.00 3.02 10.97
CA PRO A 103 -3.18 4.13 11.89
C PRO A 103 -4.43 4.96 11.51
N PRO A 104 -5.11 5.59 12.49
CA PRO A 104 -6.35 6.33 12.24
C PRO A 104 -6.17 7.52 11.28
N THR A 105 -4.94 8.02 11.10
CA THR A 105 -4.63 9.10 10.15
C THR A 105 -4.55 8.63 8.70
N ASP A 106 -4.46 7.33 8.43
CA ASP A 106 -4.38 6.78 7.07
C ASP A 106 -5.77 6.41 6.53
N PHE A 107 -6.60 7.45 6.36
CA PHE A 107 -7.99 7.32 5.92
C PHE A 107 -8.15 6.58 4.59
N TYR A 108 -7.21 6.73 3.66
CA TYR A 108 -7.31 6.17 2.33
C TYR A 108 -7.08 4.66 2.34
N SER A 109 -6.07 4.19 3.08
CA SER A 109 -5.85 2.76 3.28
C SER A 109 -7.04 2.15 4.02
N ASN A 110 -7.58 2.82 5.05
CA ASN A 110 -8.77 2.37 5.76
C ASN A 110 -10.00 2.27 4.84
N TRP A 111 -10.26 3.30 4.04
CA TRP A 111 -11.34 3.32 3.06
C TRP A 111 -11.20 2.21 2.02
N LEU A 112 -10.00 2.05 1.46
CA LEU A 112 -9.69 1.03 0.45
C LEU A 112 -9.99 -0.37 0.98
N LEU A 113 -9.38 -0.74 2.12
CA LEU A 113 -9.56 -2.05 2.74
C LEU A 113 -11.02 -2.30 3.13
N SER A 114 -11.71 -1.27 3.65
CA SER A 114 -13.14 -1.36 4.00
C SER A 114 -14.02 -1.62 2.79
N LYS A 115 -13.74 -0.97 1.65
CA LYS A 115 -14.56 -1.12 0.43
C LYS A 115 -14.35 -2.45 -0.27
N THR A 116 -13.17 -3.04 -0.15
CA THR A 116 -12.82 -4.29 -0.83
C THR A 116 -12.93 -5.53 0.07
N SER A 117 -13.41 -5.41 1.30
CA SER A 117 -13.43 -6.53 2.27
C SER A 117 -14.49 -7.60 1.99
N ARG A 118 -15.46 -7.31 1.10
CA ARG A 118 -16.64 -8.15 0.84
C ARG A 118 -16.26 -9.57 0.40
N ASN A 119 -15.35 -9.70 -0.55
CA ASN A 119 -14.96 -10.98 -1.17
C ASN A 119 -13.85 -11.71 -0.39
N VAL A 120 -13.22 -11.02 0.56
CA VAL A 120 -12.12 -11.57 1.36
C VAL A 120 -12.67 -12.61 2.33
N LYS A 121 -12.15 -13.84 2.21
CA LYS A 121 -12.48 -15.00 3.04
C LYS A 121 -11.51 -15.19 4.19
N LYS A 122 -10.25 -14.77 4.01
CA LYS A 122 -9.17 -14.94 4.99
C LYS A 122 -8.24 -13.74 5.00
N VAL A 123 -7.86 -13.30 6.19
CA VAL A 123 -6.87 -12.24 6.39
C VAL A 123 -5.76 -12.76 7.28
N SER A 124 -4.52 -12.72 6.78
CA SER A 124 -3.33 -13.08 7.55
C SER A 124 -2.63 -11.81 8.00
N ILE A 125 -2.52 -11.57 9.31
CA ILE A 125 -1.76 -10.45 9.86
C ILE A 125 -0.40 -10.96 10.34
N VAL A 126 0.66 -10.42 9.76
CA VAL A 126 2.04 -10.76 10.09
C VAL A 126 2.69 -9.55 10.77
N ASN A 127 2.84 -9.61 12.09
CA ASN A 127 3.43 -8.52 12.86
C ASN A 127 4.08 -9.05 14.15
N PRO A 128 5.33 -8.67 14.48
CA PRO A 128 5.96 -9.06 15.74
C PRO A 128 5.19 -8.57 16.97
N ASP A 129 4.38 -7.52 16.85
CA ASP A 129 3.55 -7.02 17.94
C ASP A 129 2.30 -7.87 18.20
N CYS A 130 2.00 -8.86 17.35
CA CYS A 130 0.89 -9.79 17.57
C CYS A 130 1.12 -10.80 18.70
N ILE A 131 2.16 -10.64 19.53
CA ILE A 131 2.50 -11.58 20.60
C ILE A 131 1.58 -11.40 21.83
N LEU A 132 0.98 -12.50 22.28
CA LEU A 132 0.21 -12.65 23.52
C LEU A 132 1.10 -12.69 24.80
N PRO A 133 0.51 -12.52 26.01
CA PRO A 133 1.05 -11.72 27.11
C PRO A 133 2.09 -12.41 28.01
N GLY A 134 3.02 -11.61 28.56
CA GLY A 134 3.99 -11.95 29.62
C GLY A 134 5.34 -11.28 29.32
N LYS A 135 5.80 -10.23 30.01
CA LYS A 135 6.08 -10.15 31.46
C LYS A 135 5.62 -8.83 32.14
N TRP A 136 5.01 -7.92 31.39
CA TRP A 136 4.45 -6.67 31.94
C TRP A 136 2.93 -6.80 31.92
N LYS A 137 2.29 -6.64 33.07
CA LYS A 137 0.90 -7.04 33.37
C LYS A 137 -0.23 -6.39 32.52
N ASP A 138 0.04 -5.74 31.37
CA ASP A 138 -0.98 -4.91 30.69
C ASP A 138 -1.02 -4.96 29.14
N ASN A 139 -0.43 -5.96 28.47
CA ASN A 139 -0.35 -5.97 26.99
C ASN A 139 -1.62 -6.42 26.24
N ARG A 140 -2.68 -6.89 26.93
CA ARG A 140 -3.92 -7.32 26.24
C ARG A 140 -4.70 -6.14 25.65
N LEU A 141 -4.60 -4.97 26.29
CA LEU A 141 -5.21 -3.73 25.77
C LEU A 141 -4.54 -3.29 24.46
N ASN A 142 -3.21 -3.46 24.34
CA ASN A 142 -2.45 -3.02 23.17
C ASN A 142 -2.74 -3.86 21.90
N ILE A 143 -2.80 -5.19 22.03
CA ILE A 143 -3.11 -6.05 20.87
C ILE A 143 -4.56 -5.89 20.40
N LYS A 144 -5.52 -5.74 21.33
CA LYS A 144 -6.91 -5.46 20.97
C LYS A 144 -7.04 -4.14 20.22
N ASN A 145 -6.36 -3.09 20.68
CA ASN A 145 -6.36 -1.80 20.00
C ASN A 145 -5.68 -1.85 18.62
N PHE A 146 -4.59 -2.62 18.49
CA PHE A 146 -3.94 -2.85 17.20
C PHE A 146 -4.84 -3.63 16.24
N LEU A 147 -5.56 -4.65 16.71
CA LEU A 147 -6.41 -5.49 15.85
C LEU A 147 -7.77 -4.87 15.56
N LYS A 148 -8.25 -3.96 16.41
CA LYS A 148 -9.58 -3.36 16.30
C LYS A 148 -9.89 -2.83 14.89
N PRO A 149 -9.03 -2.02 14.23
CA PRO A 149 -9.31 -1.55 12.87
C PRO A 149 -9.52 -2.69 11.86
N PHE A 150 -8.72 -3.77 11.99
CA PHE A 150 -8.84 -4.92 11.11
C PHE A 150 -10.09 -5.75 11.41
N TYR A 151 -10.47 -5.90 12.68
CA TYR A 151 -11.72 -6.54 13.07
C TYR A 151 -12.94 -5.77 12.59
N ASP A 152 -12.92 -4.43 12.70
CA ASP A 152 -13.99 -3.57 12.22
C ASP A 152 -14.17 -3.70 10.68
N ILE A 153 -13.09 -3.97 9.93
CA ILE A 153 -13.13 -4.14 8.46
C ILE A 153 -13.52 -5.55 8.02
N TYR A 154 -12.88 -6.59 8.58
CA TYR A 154 -12.93 -7.95 8.05
C TYR A 154 -13.75 -8.92 8.91
N GLY A 155 -13.99 -8.58 10.18
CA GLY A 155 -14.56 -9.46 11.19
C GLY A 155 -13.55 -10.45 11.77
N GLU A 156 -13.63 -10.69 13.09
CA GLU A 156 -12.65 -11.49 13.84
C GLU A 156 -12.44 -12.90 13.27
N LYS A 157 -13.53 -13.56 12.84
CA LYS A 157 -13.50 -14.95 12.35
C LYS A 157 -12.62 -15.17 11.12
N LYS A 158 -12.36 -14.11 10.32
CA LYS A 158 -11.55 -14.21 9.11
C LYS A 158 -10.05 -14.02 9.37
N ILE A 159 -9.68 -13.51 10.54
CA ILE A 159 -8.32 -13.07 10.83
C ILE A 159 -7.48 -14.18 11.45
N VAL A 160 -6.27 -14.36 10.93
CA VAL A 160 -5.26 -15.28 11.44
C VAL A 160 -3.97 -14.51 11.72
N LEU A 161 -3.38 -14.72 12.89
CA LEU A 161 -2.23 -13.97 13.36
C LEU A 161 -0.94 -14.76 13.26
N TYR A 162 0.14 -14.10 12.84
CA TYR A 162 1.49 -14.63 12.75
C TYR A 162 2.49 -13.64 13.31
N LYS A 163 3.45 -14.14 14.11
CA LYS A 163 4.49 -13.31 14.74
C LYS A 163 5.48 -12.76 13.72
N ASN A 164 5.80 -13.55 12.70
CA ASN A 164 6.78 -13.20 11.69
C ASN A 164 6.51 -14.01 10.41
N TYR A 165 7.24 -13.67 9.36
CA TYR A 165 7.11 -14.31 8.06
C TYR A 165 7.42 -15.81 8.07
N GLN A 166 8.40 -16.24 8.86
CA GLN A 166 8.74 -17.66 9.00
C GLN A 166 7.58 -18.47 9.59
N ASN A 167 6.85 -17.88 10.54
CA ASN A 167 5.64 -18.48 11.09
C ASN A 167 4.51 -18.52 10.08
N TYR A 168 4.33 -17.45 9.28
CA TYR A 168 3.36 -17.42 8.19
C TYR A 168 3.63 -18.54 7.17
N LEU A 169 4.86 -18.67 6.68
CA LEU A 169 5.25 -19.73 5.73
C LEU A 169 5.03 -21.15 6.28
N ARG A 170 5.30 -21.36 7.59
CA ARG A 170 5.13 -22.66 8.25
C ARG A 170 3.71 -22.91 8.77
N GLY A 171 2.77 -21.98 8.56
CA GLY A 171 1.42 -22.07 9.12
C GLY A 171 1.36 -22.04 10.66
N ARG A 172 2.42 -21.57 11.34
CA ARG A 172 2.52 -21.50 12.80
C ARG A 172 1.80 -20.26 13.32
N ARG A 173 0.49 -20.42 13.55
CA ARG A 173 -0.40 -19.35 14.04
C ARG A 173 -0.06 -19.00 15.49
N ILE A 174 -0.30 -17.75 15.86
CA ILE A 174 -0.39 -17.35 17.27
C ILE A 174 -1.73 -17.89 17.80
N LYS A 175 -1.67 -18.70 18.86
CA LYS A 175 -2.87 -19.16 19.57
C LYS A 175 -3.48 -18.02 20.35
#